data_AF-A0A7C0VH93-F1
#
_entry.id   AF-A0A7C0VH93-F1
#
_cell.length_a   1.000
_cell.length_b   1.000
_cell.length_c   1.000
_cell.angle_alpha   90.00
_cell.angle_beta   90.00
_cell.angle_gamma   90.00
#
_symmetry.space_group_name_H-M   'P 1'
#
loop_
_entity.id
_entity.type
_entity.pdbx_description
1 polymer ?
#
loop_
_entity_poly.entity_id
_entity_poly.type
_entity_poly.pdbx_seq_one_letter_code
_entity_poly.pdbx_strand_id
1 'polypeptide(L)'
;MLMRCSKAQRKIIAFLYGTLSPKEKLSLAKHLKTCPRCQEELRFSEEMFQVLNQEREPAPPPIDWEKSWARIETKLKTRPQPQKSSFLRLRWVYGVSLLGIVFLVGLGLGYYWSHKSPTSISSSGLNYHGEGLHLALKSHLERIKPILIELQNANHSGEEAPPLTITVDQNLLRALLLENYLLRQAIKDTSPQTSALLDDLDLILKDLANQKDISFEEAKLWQAFLQERSLLLRTEILSET
;
A
#
# COMPACT_ATOMS: atom_id res chain seq x y z
N MET A 1 -23.56 35.63 14.55
CA MET A 1 -23.04 35.04 13.30
C MET A 1 -23.56 33.62 13.19
N LEU A 2 -24.51 33.37 12.29
CA LEU A 2 -25.09 32.04 12.10
C LEU A 2 -24.06 31.15 11.41
N MET A 3 -23.69 30.06 12.08
CA MET A 3 -22.82 29.03 11.50
C MET A 3 -23.56 28.34 10.37
N ARG A 4 -22.88 28.11 9.24
CA ARG A 4 -23.44 27.35 8.11
C ARG A 4 -23.53 25.87 8.45
N CYS A 5 -24.55 25.18 7.96
CA CYS A 5 -24.75 23.74 8.20
C CYS A 5 -23.51 22.92 7.82
N SER A 6 -22.91 23.14 6.64
CA SER A 6 -21.69 22.40 6.23
C SER A 6 -20.47 22.58 7.16
N LYS A 7 -20.43 23.67 7.93
CA LYS A 7 -19.42 23.89 8.96
C LYS A 7 -19.80 23.21 10.27
N ALA A 8 -21.10 23.09 10.57
CA ALA A 8 -21.61 22.32 11.70
C ALA A 8 -21.36 20.84 11.54
N GLN A 9 -21.69 20.27 10.38
CA GLN A 9 -21.46 18.87 10.02
C GLN A 9 -20.01 18.43 10.25
N ARG A 10 -19.05 19.19 9.71
CA ARG A 10 -17.61 18.92 9.93
C ARG A 10 -17.20 19.00 11.41
N LYS A 11 -17.85 19.88 12.17
CA LYS A 11 -17.57 20.05 13.60
C LYS A 11 -18.25 18.99 14.47
N ILE A 12 -19.30 18.31 14.01
CA ILE A 12 -19.92 17.19 14.72
C ILE A 12 -18.90 16.06 14.91
N ILE A 13 -18.13 15.71 13.87
CA ILE A 13 -17.10 14.69 13.98
C ILE A 13 -16.02 15.10 14.99
N ALA A 14 -15.49 16.33 14.88
CA ALA A 14 -14.51 16.86 15.83
C ALA A 14 -15.06 16.96 17.27
N PHE A 15 -16.37 17.14 17.44
CA PHE A 15 -17.04 17.12 18.73
C PHE A 15 -16.99 15.73 19.37
N LEU A 16 -17.30 14.67 18.60
CA LEU A 16 -17.28 13.29 19.06
C LEU A 16 -15.88 12.83 19.50
N TYR A 17 -14.85 13.24 18.78
CA TYR A 17 -13.45 12.97 19.16
C TYR A 17 -12.91 13.89 20.27
N GLY A 18 -13.70 14.84 20.77
CA GLY A 18 -13.30 15.75 21.85
C GLY A 18 -12.27 16.82 21.45
N THR A 19 -11.99 17.01 20.16
CA THR A 19 -10.91 17.88 19.66
C THR A 19 -11.31 19.34 19.43
N LEU A 20 -12.58 19.70 19.62
CA LEU A 20 -13.05 21.08 19.48
C LEU A 20 -12.59 21.99 20.63
N SER A 21 -12.22 23.23 20.28
CA SER A 21 -11.96 24.27 21.27
C SER A 21 -13.26 24.75 21.96
N PRO A 22 -13.18 25.34 23.18
CA PRO A 22 -14.37 25.76 23.94
C PRO A 22 -15.29 26.74 23.19
N LYS A 23 -14.70 27.66 22.42
CA LYS A 23 -15.45 28.64 21.60
C LYS A 23 -16.24 27.95 20.48
N GLU A 24 -15.69 26.87 19.92
CA GLU A 24 -16.31 26.14 18.83
C GLU A 24 -17.42 25.22 19.31
N LYS A 25 -17.27 24.62 20.49
CA LYS A 25 -18.34 23.88 21.16
C LYS A 25 -19.57 24.77 21.39
N LEU A 26 -19.36 25.99 21.89
CA LEU A 26 -20.44 26.96 22.09
C LEU A 26 -21.13 27.36 20.77
N SER A 27 -20.34 27.59 19.72
CA SER A 27 -20.89 27.93 18.39
C SER A 27 -21.70 26.78 17.79
N LEU A 28 -21.22 25.54 17.94
CA LEU A 28 -21.92 24.34 17.47
C LEU A 28 -23.21 24.12 18.27
N ALA A 29 -23.16 24.20 19.60
CA ALA A 29 -24.34 24.06 20.46
C ALA A 29 -25.44 25.07 20.14
N LYS A 30 -25.07 26.33 19.84
CA LYS A 30 -26.04 27.34 19.39
C LYS A 30 -26.69 26.95 18.07
N HIS A 31 -25.93 26.42 17.12
CA HIS A 31 -26.46 26.01 15.82
C HIS A 31 -27.39 24.78 15.94
N LEU A 32 -27.01 23.79 16.73
CA LEU A 32 -27.80 22.57 16.95
C LEU A 32 -29.17 22.85 17.59
N LYS A 33 -29.29 23.89 18.42
CA LYS A 33 -30.59 24.34 18.96
C LYS A 33 -31.54 24.90 17.90
N THR A 34 -31.00 25.37 16.78
CA THR A 34 -31.76 26.08 15.73
C THR A 34 -31.96 25.27 14.45
N CYS A 35 -31.16 24.22 14.23
CA CYS A 35 -31.19 23.45 12.98
C CYS A 35 -31.51 21.98 13.25
N PRO A 36 -32.74 21.51 12.95
CA PRO A 36 -33.14 20.12 13.18
C PRO A 36 -32.33 19.13 12.33
N ARG A 37 -31.95 19.50 11.10
CA ARG A 37 -31.11 18.67 10.22
C ARG A 37 -29.75 18.34 10.84
N CYS A 38 -29.08 19.32 11.44
CA CYS A 38 -27.78 19.08 12.08
C CYS A 38 -27.93 18.31 13.41
N GLN A 39 -29.10 18.36 14.05
CA GLN A 39 -29.39 17.58 15.24
C GLN A 39 -29.59 16.10 14.90
N GLU A 40 -30.27 15.80 13.81
CA GLU A 40 -30.45 14.44 13.29
C GLU A 40 -29.11 13.82 12.89
N GLU A 41 -28.26 14.58 12.20
CA GLU A 41 -26.92 14.13 11.82
C GLU A 41 -26.00 13.89 13.03
N LEU A 42 -26.13 14.71 14.09
CA LEU A 42 -25.42 14.46 15.33
C LEU A 42 -25.85 13.13 15.95
N ARG A 43 -27.16 12.85 16.03
CA ARG A 43 -27.68 11.58 16.56
C ARG A 43 -27.17 10.38 15.77
N PHE A 44 -27.25 10.44 14.44
CA PHE A 44 -26.74 9.39 13.57
C PHE A 44 -25.24 9.15 13.79
N SER A 45 -24.47 10.23 13.90
CA SER A 45 -23.02 10.15 14.13
C SER A 45 -22.69 9.59 15.53
N GLU A 46 -23.48 9.93 16.55
CA GLU A 46 -23.35 9.41 17.92
C GLU A 46 -23.64 7.91 17.98
N GLU A 47 -24.68 7.43 17.30
CA GLU A 47 -25.04 6.01 17.23
C GLU A 47 -23.92 5.19 16.58
N MET A 48 -23.42 5.64 15.42
CA MET A 48 -22.30 5.00 14.74
C MET A 48 -21.03 5.00 15.61
N PHE A 49 -20.76 6.11 16.30
CA PHE A 49 -19.61 6.20 17.20
C PHE A 49 -19.74 5.26 18.40
N GLN A 50 -20.94 5.06 18.95
CA GLN A 50 -21.18 4.11 20.04
C GLN A 50 -20.90 2.68 19.61
N VAL A 51 -21.38 2.26 18.42
CA VAL A 51 -21.09 0.92 17.87
C VAL A 51 -19.58 0.68 17.78
N LEU A 52 -18.83 1.63 17.22
CA LEU A 52 -17.37 1.54 17.09
C LEU A 52 -16.64 1.53 18.45
N ASN A 53 -17.22 2.17 19.47
CA ASN A 53 -16.58 2.25 20.79
C ASN A 53 -16.96 1.07 21.70
N GLN A 54 -18.04 0.35 21.39
CA GLN A 54 -18.48 -0.84 22.12
C GLN A 54 -17.57 -2.06 21.86
N GLU A 55 -16.92 -2.10 20.71
CA GLU A 55 -15.90 -3.11 20.36
C GLU A 55 -14.52 -2.84 20.99
N ARG A 56 -14.37 -1.73 21.73
CA ARG A 56 -13.11 -1.41 22.37
C ARG A 56 -12.90 -2.33 23.57
N GLU A 57 -12.07 -3.35 23.37
CA GLU A 57 -11.62 -4.30 24.40
C GLU A 57 -11.15 -3.53 25.66
N PRO A 58 -11.47 -3.99 26.88
CA PRO A 58 -11.05 -3.30 28.10
C PRO A 58 -9.56 -3.02 28.08
N ALA A 59 -9.17 -1.84 28.55
CA ALA A 59 -7.77 -1.44 28.60
C ALA A 59 -6.95 -2.57 29.26
N PRO A 60 -5.86 -3.03 28.63
CA PRO A 60 -5.07 -4.11 29.18
C PRO A 60 -4.58 -3.72 30.58
N PRO A 61 -4.43 -4.68 31.50
CA PRO A 61 -3.89 -4.40 32.82
C PRO A 61 -2.53 -3.69 32.70
N PRO A 62 -2.14 -2.87 33.69
CA PRO A 62 -0.88 -2.15 33.66
C PRO A 62 0.27 -3.11 33.35
N ILE A 63 0.92 -2.88 32.21
CA ILE A 63 2.00 -3.73 31.70
C ILE A 63 3.30 -3.33 32.41
N ASP A 64 3.92 -4.28 33.11
CA ASP A 64 5.27 -4.11 33.66
C ASP A 64 6.29 -4.13 32.52
N TRP A 65 6.61 -2.94 32.01
CA TRP A 65 7.49 -2.76 30.86
C TRP A 65 8.90 -3.29 31.11
N GLU A 66 9.44 -3.09 32.32
CA GLU A 66 10.73 -3.62 32.77
C GLU A 66 10.80 -5.15 32.65
N LYS A 67 9.73 -5.86 33.02
CA LYS A 67 9.68 -7.32 32.99
C LYS A 67 9.63 -7.86 31.56
N SER A 68 8.87 -7.20 30.69
CA SER A 68 8.84 -7.52 29.26
C SER A 68 10.19 -7.28 28.59
N TRP A 69 10.84 -6.15 28.90
CA TRP A 69 12.14 -5.80 28.31
C TRP A 69 13.26 -6.75 28.76
N ALA A 70 13.30 -7.12 30.03
CA ALA A 70 14.27 -8.10 30.56
C ALA A 70 14.16 -9.47 29.85
N ARG A 71 12.94 -9.89 29.48
CA ARG A 71 12.70 -11.15 28.75
C ARG A 71 13.22 -11.11 27.31
N ILE A 72 13.23 -9.94 26.69
CA ILE A 72 13.77 -9.73 25.33
C ILE A 72 15.30 -9.72 25.38
N GLU A 73 15.88 -9.00 26.35
CA GLU A 73 17.33 -8.87 26.48
C GLU A 73 18.02 -10.22 26.73
N THR A 74 17.42 -11.06 27.58
CA THR A 74 17.94 -12.40 27.86
C THR A 74 18.02 -13.28 26.60
N LYS A 75 17.01 -13.21 25.72
CA LYS A 75 17.00 -13.98 24.46
C LYS A 75 18.00 -13.46 23.42
N LEU A 76 18.30 -12.16 23.44
CA LEU A 76 19.31 -11.56 22.56
C LEU A 76 20.74 -11.94 22.95
N LYS A 77 21.05 -12.08 24.25
CA LYS A 77 22.39 -12.44 24.74
C LYS A 77 22.79 -13.90 24.46
N THR A 78 21.82 -14.78 24.22
CA THR A 78 22.04 -16.21 23.95
C THR A 78 22.45 -16.55 22.51
N ARG A 79 22.71 -15.58 21.63
CA ARG A 79 23.24 -15.89 20.30
C ARG A 79 24.68 -16.40 20.46
N PRO A 80 24.99 -17.67 20.12
CA PRO A 80 26.36 -18.17 20.23
C PRO A 80 27.26 -17.33 19.31
N GLN A 81 28.28 -16.70 19.90
CA GLN A 81 29.30 -16.01 19.11
C GLN A 81 30.03 -17.05 18.25
N PRO A 82 30.16 -16.84 16.93
CA PRO A 82 30.96 -17.74 16.11
C PRO A 82 32.40 -17.72 16.61
N GLN A 83 32.90 -18.91 16.98
CA GLN A 83 34.27 -19.09 17.45
C GLN A 83 35.24 -18.60 16.35
N LYS A 84 36.03 -17.56 16.68
CA LYS A 84 36.95 -16.92 15.75
C LYS A 84 38.11 -17.87 15.43
N SER A 85 37.99 -18.62 14.33
CA SER A 85 39.11 -19.37 13.75
C SER A 85 40.15 -18.39 13.19
N SER A 86 41.25 -18.22 13.92
CA SER A 86 42.37 -17.37 13.50
C SER A 86 43.13 -17.91 12.28
N PHE A 87 42.94 -19.18 11.93
CA PHE A 87 43.62 -19.82 10.80
C PHE A 87 43.06 -19.37 9.42
N LEU A 88 41.78 -18.97 9.34
CA LEU A 88 41.21 -18.42 8.10
C LEU A 88 41.60 -16.95 7.85
N ARG A 89 41.95 -16.18 8.88
CA ARG A 89 42.37 -14.77 8.73
C ARG A 89 43.71 -14.65 8.02
N LEU A 90 44.68 -15.51 8.34
CA LEU A 90 46.03 -15.41 7.77
C LEU A 90 46.06 -15.72 6.26
N ARG A 91 45.22 -16.66 5.79
CA ARG A 91 45.16 -17.06 4.37
C ARG A 91 44.45 -16.02 3.50
N TRP A 92 43.52 -15.24 4.06
CA TRP A 92 42.83 -14.16 3.36
C TRP A 92 43.65 -12.87 3.26
N VAL A 93 44.54 -12.60 4.22
CA VAL A 93 45.41 -11.39 4.18
C VAL A 93 46.36 -11.42 2.97
N TYR A 94 46.94 -12.58 2.64
CA TYR A 94 47.80 -12.71 1.46
C TYR A 94 47.02 -12.73 0.14
N GLY A 95 45.79 -13.26 0.13
CA GLY A 95 44.92 -13.25 -1.06
C GLY A 95 44.37 -11.87 -1.41
N VAL A 96 43.99 -11.08 -0.40
CA VAL A 96 43.46 -9.71 -0.60
C VAL A 96 44.58 -8.72 -0.95
N SER A 97 45.81 -8.92 -0.44
CA SER A 97 46.94 -8.05 -0.78
C SER A 97 47.32 -8.11 -2.26
N LEU A 98 47.24 -9.28 -2.89
CA LEU A 98 47.59 -9.43 -4.31
C LEU A 98 46.52 -8.78 -5.21
N LEU A 99 45.24 -8.98 -4.89
CA LEU A 99 44.11 -8.35 -5.58
C LEU A 99 44.14 -6.81 -5.41
N GLY A 100 44.49 -6.31 -4.24
CA GLY A 100 44.64 -4.88 -3.98
C GLY A 100 45.74 -4.23 -4.82
N ILE A 101 46.89 -4.87 -4.97
CA ILE A 101 47.99 -4.35 -5.80
C ILE A 101 47.58 -4.32 -7.28
N VAL A 102 46.95 -5.38 -7.80
CA VAL A 102 46.45 -5.41 -9.19
C VAL A 102 45.38 -4.35 -9.41
N PHE A 103 44.48 -4.14 -8.45
CA PHE A 103 43.45 -3.11 -8.52
C PHE A 103 44.04 -1.69 -8.51
N LEU A 104 45.04 -1.42 -7.67
CA LEU A 104 45.72 -0.12 -7.60
C LEU A 104 46.55 0.16 -8.85
N VAL A 105 47.21 -0.85 -9.41
CA VAL A 105 47.92 -0.74 -10.69
C VAL A 105 46.93 -0.51 -11.84
N GLY A 106 45.80 -1.23 -11.87
CA GLY A 106 44.72 -1.02 -12.84
C GLY A 106 44.11 0.38 -12.74
N LEU A 107 43.88 0.89 -11.53
CA LEU A 107 43.43 2.27 -11.29
C LEU A 107 44.47 3.29 -11.74
N GLY A 108 45.76 3.06 -11.48
CA GLY A 108 46.84 3.95 -11.87
C GLY A 108 46.98 4.05 -13.39
N LEU A 109 46.96 2.92 -14.10
CA LEU A 109 46.95 2.90 -15.56
C LEU A 109 45.66 3.51 -16.13
N GLY A 110 44.51 3.23 -15.51
CA GLY A 110 43.22 3.83 -15.89
C GLY A 110 43.20 5.35 -15.74
N TYR A 111 43.74 5.89 -14.64
CA TYR A 111 43.82 7.33 -14.39
C TYR A 111 44.77 8.02 -15.38
N TYR A 112 45.91 7.39 -15.69
CA TYR A 112 46.90 7.92 -16.64
C TYR A 112 46.38 7.98 -18.08
N TRP A 113 45.57 7.01 -18.49
CA TRP A 113 44.93 7.01 -19.81
C TRP A 113 43.64 7.85 -19.88
N SER A 114 42.89 7.94 -18.78
CA SER A 114 41.64 8.71 -18.72
C SER A 114 41.85 10.23 -18.82
N HIS A 115 43.08 10.72 -18.60
CA HIS A 115 43.36 12.16 -18.72
C HIS A 115 43.35 12.70 -20.16
N LYS A 116 43.15 11.84 -21.17
CA LYS A 116 42.99 12.24 -22.59
C LYS A 116 41.56 12.08 -23.14
N SER A 117 40.57 11.78 -22.31
CA SER A 117 39.17 11.75 -22.74
C SER A 117 38.28 12.25 -21.62
N PRO A 118 37.57 13.39 -21.78
CA PRO A 118 36.57 13.80 -20.81
C PRO A 118 35.31 12.96 -21.05
N THR A 119 35.35 11.69 -20.66
CA THR A 119 34.12 10.94 -20.41
C THR A 119 33.65 11.35 -19.03
N SER A 120 32.63 12.21 -19.00
CA SER A 120 31.86 12.50 -17.80
C SER A 120 31.36 11.17 -17.22
N ILE A 121 32.00 10.69 -16.16
CA ILE A 121 31.42 9.66 -15.32
C ILE A 121 30.26 10.35 -14.61
N SER A 122 29.07 10.23 -15.19
CA SER A 122 27.84 10.49 -14.45
C SER A 122 27.87 9.53 -13.27
N SER A 123 28.02 10.07 -12.07
CA SER A 123 27.66 9.36 -10.86
C SER A 123 26.18 9.00 -11.02
N SER A 124 25.90 7.75 -11.38
CA SER A 124 24.60 7.15 -11.20
C SER A 124 24.29 7.23 -9.71
N GLY A 125 23.69 8.34 -9.28
CA GLY A 125 22.90 8.36 -8.07
C GLY A 125 21.95 7.19 -8.22
N LEU A 126 22.04 6.23 -7.30
CA LEU A 126 21.23 5.04 -7.33
C LEU A 126 19.75 5.45 -7.45
N ASN A 127 19.19 5.31 -8.64
CA ASN A 127 17.77 5.50 -8.93
C ASN A 127 16.97 4.31 -8.36
N TYR A 128 17.15 4.02 -7.06
CA TYR A 128 16.38 2.99 -6.35
C TYR A 128 14.87 3.26 -6.40
N HIS A 129 14.46 4.51 -6.64
CA HIS A 129 13.06 4.88 -6.72
C HIS A 129 12.37 4.35 -7.98
N GLY A 130 13.07 4.30 -9.14
CA GLY A 130 12.49 3.83 -10.39
C GLY A 130 12.41 2.30 -10.47
N GLU A 131 13.50 1.61 -10.16
CA GLU A 131 13.55 0.14 -10.22
C GLU A 131 12.70 -0.53 -9.14
N GLY A 132 12.67 0.01 -7.92
CA GLY A 132 11.83 -0.52 -6.84
C GLY A 132 10.34 -0.34 -7.09
N LEU A 133 9.94 0.81 -7.63
CA LEU A 133 8.55 1.09 -8.01
C LEU A 133 8.09 0.17 -9.14
N HIS A 134 8.96 -0.06 -10.12
CA HIS A 134 8.71 -0.97 -11.22
C HIS A 134 8.51 -2.42 -10.76
N LEU A 135 9.36 -2.89 -9.81
CA LEU A 135 9.21 -4.21 -9.22
C LEU A 135 7.91 -4.35 -8.41
N ALA A 136 7.53 -3.31 -7.65
CA ALA A 136 6.28 -3.29 -6.90
C ALA A 136 5.05 -3.30 -7.84
N LEU A 137 5.08 -2.50 -8.91
CA LEU A 137 4.06 -2.50 -9.95
C LEU A 137 3.90 -3.88 -10.60
N LYS A 138 5.02 -4.50 -11.01
CA LYS A 138 5.01 -5.85 -11.59
C LYS A 138 4.41 -6.87 -10.62
N SER A 139 4.84 -6.85 -9.35
CA SER A 139 4.28 -7.77 -8.34
C SER A 139 2.78 -7.56 -8.12
N HIS A 140 2.30 -6.32 -8.21
CA HIS A 140 0.88 -5.99 -8.05
C HIS A 140 0.04 -6.49 -9.24
N LEU A 141 0.52 -6.27 -10.47
CA LEU A 141 -0.15 -6.74 -11.69
C LEU A 141 -0.29 -8.27 -11.72
N GLU A 142 0.75 -9.00 -11.30
CA GLU A 142 0.72 -10.46 -11.17
C GLU A 142 -0.31 -10.96 -10.14
N ARG A 143 -0.52 -10.23 -9.04
CA ARG A 143 -1.53 -10.59 -8.02
C ARG A 143 -2.97 -10.36 -8.51
N ILE A 144 -3.18 -9.39 -9.40
CA ILE A 144 -4.51 -9.05 -9.93
C ILE A 144 -4.90 -9.94 -11.11
N LYS A 145 -3.93 -10.38 -11.91
CA LYS A 145 -4.13 -11.27 -13.07
C LYS A 145 -5.06 -12.48 -12.82
N PRO A 146 -4.91 -13.28 -11.74
CA PRO A 146 -5.82 -14.41 -11.49
C PRO A 146 -7.28 -13.97 -11.27
N ILE A 147 -7.51 -12.83 -10.62
CA ILE A 147 -8.87 -12.28 -10.39
C ILE A 147 -9.50 -11.86 -11.72
N LEU A 148 -8.72 -11.23 -12.60
CA LEU A 148 -9.19 -10.83 -13.93
C LEU A 148 -9.51 -12.04 -14.82
N ILE A 149 -8.72 -13.13 -14.70
CA ILE A 149 -8.96 -14.39 -15.40
C ILE A 149 -10.23 -15.07 -14.88
N GLU A 150 -10.43 -15.09 -13.57
CA GLU A 150 -11.64 -15.63 -12.94
C GLU A 150 -12.88 -14.85 -13.37
N LEU A 151 -12.79 -13.51 -13.39
CA LEU A 151 -13.85 -12.63 -13.87
C LEU A 151 -14.14 -12.82 -15.38
N GLN A 152 -13.12 -13.05 -16.20
CA GLN A 152 -13.28 -13.34 -17.62
C GLN A 152 -13.92 -14.72 -17.88
N ASN A 153 -13.59 -15.71 -17.05
CA ASN A 153 -14.07 -17.09 -17.18
C ASN A 153 -15.43 -17.35 -16.52
N ALA A 154 -15.97 -16.38 -15.78
CA ALA A 154 -17.24 -16.46 -15.08
C ALA A 154 -18.46 -16.85 -15.96
N ASN A 155 -18.38 -16.66 -17.28
CA ASN A 155 -19.47 -16.94 -18.22
C ASN A 155 -19.46 -18.34 -18.87
N HIS A 156 -18.55 -19.24 -18.49
CA HIS A 156 -18.48 -20.59 -19.10
C HIS A 156 -19.38 -21.65 -18.43
N SER A 157 -20.04 -21.33 -17.33
CA SER A 157 -20.99 -22.24 -16.69
C SER A 157 -22.41 -21.86 -17.09
N GLY A 158 -23.00 -22.68 -17.97
CA GLY A 158 -24.34 -22.47 -18.54
C GLY A 158 -25.46 -22.35 -17.49
N GLU A 159 -26.63 -21.99 -17.98
CA GLU A 159 -27.91 -21.60 -17.34
C GLU A 159 -28.41 -22.33 -16.07
N GLU A 160 -27.70 -23.36 -15.57
CA GLU A 160 -28.05 -24.13 -14.37
C GLU A 160 -26.95 -24.15 -13.28
N ALA A 161 -25.89 -23.34 -13.40
CA ALA A 161 -24.86 -23.26 -12.37
C ALA A 161 -25.25 -22.29 -11.23
N PRO A 162 -24.88 -22.59 -9.96
CA PRO A 162 -25.14 -21.72 -8.83
C PRO A 162 -24.54 -20.32 -9.04
N PRO A 163 -25.13 -19.27 -8.44
CA PRO A 163 -24.63 -17.91 -8.56
C PRO A 163 -23.15 -17.88 -8.22
N LEU A 164 -22.37 -17.24 -9.10
CA LEU A 164 -20.92 -17.10 -9.02
C LEU A 164 -20.53 -16.59 -7.64
N THR A 165 -20.21 -17.51 -6.74
CA THR A 165 -19.60 -17.17 -5.47
C THR A 165 -18.12 -16.97 -5.80
N ILE A 166 -17.79 -15.80 -6.36
CA ILE A 166 -16.40 -15.37 -6.43
C ILE A 166 -16.00 -15.20 -4.97
N THR A 167 -15.44 -16.25 -4.37
CA THR A 167 -14.97 -16.26 -2.99
C THR A 167 -13.64 -15.52 -2.92
N VAL A 168 -13.60 -14.29 -3.44
CA VAL A 168 -12.46 -13.40 -3.25
C VAL A 168 -12.55 -12.91 -1.81
N ASP A 169 -11.53 -13.25 -1.02
CA ASP A 169 -11.42 -12.80 0.36
C ASP A 169 -11.47 -11.26 0.39
N GLN A 170 -12.46 -10.71 1.11
CA GLN A 170 -12.63 -9.26 1.24
C GLN A 170 -11.38 -8.57 1.80
N ASN A 171 -10.58 -9.27 2.61
CA ASN A 171 -9.34 -8.73 3.14
C ASN A 171 -8.25 -8.63 2.07
N LEU A 172 -8.16 -9.61 1.17
CA LEU A 172 -7.26 -9.57 0.01
C LEU A 172 -7.63 -8.41 -0.90
N LEU A 173 -8.92 -8.22 -1.16
CA LEU A 173 -9.39 -7.17 -2.06
C LEU A 173 -9.17 -5.75 -1.51
N ARG A 174 -9.37 -5.56 -0.20
CA ARG A 174 -9.02 -4.30 0.50
C ARG A 174 -7.51 -4.02 0.46
N ALA A 175 -6.68 -5.06 0.59
CA ALA A 175 -5.23 -4.93 0.48
C ALA A 175 -4.83 -4.50 -0.95
N LEU A 176 -5.41 -5.12 -1.98
CA LEU A 176 -5.16 -4.76 -3.38
C LEU A 176 -5.61 -3.34 -3.72
N LEU A 177 -6.72 -2.86 -3.15
CA LEU A 177 -7.17 -1.47 -3.30
C LEU A 177 -6.18 -0.46 -2.70
N LEU A 178 -5.68 -0.77 -1.50
CA LEU A 178 -4.71 0.09 -0.82
C LEU A 178 -3.37 0.11 -1.59
N GLU A 179 -2.92 -1.03 -2.08
CA GLU A 179 -1.72 -1.15 -2.91
C GLU A 179 -1.87 -0.40 -4.24
N ASN A 180 -3.03 -0.50 -4.91
CA ASN A 180 -3.34 0.24 -6.13
C ASN A 180 -3.29 1.77 -5.89
N TYR A 181 -3.92 2.26 -4.82
CA TYR A 181 -3.89 3.68 -4.48
C TYR A 181 -2.47 4.21 -4.24
N LEU A 182 -1.62 3.44 -3.54
CA LEU A 182 -0.24 3.80 -3.28
C LEU A 182 0.59 3.83 -4.58
N LEU A 183 0.44 2.83 -5.44
CA LEU A 183 1.11 2.78 -6.74
C LEU A 183 0.69 3.94 -7.64
N ARG A 184 -0.59 4.29 -7.65
CA ARG A 184 -1.11 5.44 -8.40
C ARG A 184 -0.47 6.75 -7.93
N GLN A 185 -0.38 6.95 -6.62
CA GLN A 185 0.24 8.16 -6.06
C GLN A 185 1.74 8.24 -6.41
N ALA A 186 2.43 7.10 -6.51
CA ALA A 186 3.84 7.04 -6.84
C ALA A 186 4.13 7.19 -8.35
N ILE A 187 3.23 6.72 -9.23
CA ILE A 187 3.43 6.67 -10.69
C ILE A 187 2.84 7.89 -11.40
N LYS A 188 2.10 8.76 -10.68
CA LYS A 188 1.40 9.93 -11.22
C LYS A 188 2.25 10.81 -12.15
N ASP A 189 3.54 10.92 -11.87
CA ASP A 189 4.48 11.76 -12.64
C ASP A 189 5.42 10.93 -13.55
N THR A 190 5.35 9.59 -13.51
CA THR A 190 6.28 8.69 -14.22
C THR A 190 5.74 8.25 -15.58
N SER A 191 4.49 7.81 -15.68
CA SER A 191 3.90 7.35 -16.94
C SER A 191 2.37 7.49 -17.00
N PRO A 192 1.82 8.21 -18.00
CA PRO A 192 0.37 8.41 -18.12
C PRO A 192 -0.39 7.11 -18.46
N GLN A 193 0.27 6.19 -19.17
CA GLN A 193 -0.34 4.90 -19.57
C GLN A 193 -0.53 3.96 -18.38
N THR A 194 0.45 3.88 -17.49
CA THR A 194 0.38 3.05 -16.27
C THR A 194 -0.63 3.62 -15.27
N SER A 195 -0.70 4.95 -15.14
CA SER A 195 -1.73 5.61 -14.32
C SER A 195 -3.14 5.30 -14.84
N ALA A 196 -3.37 5.33 -16.16
CA ALA A 196 -4.66 5.00 -16.73
C ALA A 196 -5.07 3.54 -16.50
N LEU A 197 -4.11 2.60 -16.54
CA LEU A 197 -4.35 1.21 -16.19
C LEU A 197 -4.72 1.05 -14.72
N LEU A 198 -3.99 1.70 -13.81
CA LEU A 198 -4.29 1.64 -12.38
C LEU A 198 -5.67 2.23 -12.06
N ASP A 199 -6.09 3.28 -12.79
CA ASP A 199 -7.44 3.85 -12.71
C ASP A 199 -8.53 2.88 -13.18
N ASP A 200 -8.29 2.18 -14.30
CA ASP A 200 -9.19 1.13 -14.80
C ASP A 200 -9.31 -0.04 -13.78
N LEU A 201 -8.20 -0.42 -13.11
CA LEU A 201 -8.18 -1.44 -12.06
C LEU A 201 -8.83 -0.99 -10.75
N ASP A 202 -8.66 0.27 -10.35
CA ASP A 202 -9.28 0.83 -9.13
C ASP A 202 -10.81 0.78 -9.22
N LEU A 203 -11.38 1.03 -10.40
CA LEU A 203 -12.82 0.91 -10.64
C LEU A 203 -13.32 -0.52 -10.44
N ILE A 204 -12.63 -1.51 -11.04
CA ILE A 204 -12.98 -2.92 -10.94
C ILE A 204 -12.86 -3.40 -9.48
N LEU A 205 -11.73 -3.12 -8.83
CA LEU A 205 -11.47 -3.55 -7.46
C LEU A 205 -12.47 -2.92 -6.47
N LYS A 206 -12.91 -1.67 -6.69
CA LYS A 206 -13.93 -1.02 -5.85
C LYS A 206 -15.29 -1.64 -6.01
N ASP A 207 -15.69 -1.97 -7.23
CA ASP A 207 -16.98 -2.61 -7.47
C ASP A 207 -17.01 -4.02 -6.88
N LEU A 208 -15.94 -4.80 -7.10
CA LEU A 208 -15.75 -6.11 -6.47
C LEU A 208 -15.74 -6.02 -4.93
N ALA A 209 -15.19 -4.95 -4.36
CA ALA A 209 -15.15 -4.78 -2.90
C ALA A 209 -16.51 -4.40 -2.31
N ASN A 210 -17.39 -3.85 -3.14
CA ASN A 210 -18.72 -3.41 -2.75
C ASN A 210 -19.78 -4.51 -2.93
N GLN A 211 -19.56 -5.47 -3.84
CA GLN A 211 -20.51 -6.54 -4.13
C GLN A 211 -20.00 -7.89 -3.60
N LYS A 212 -20.81 -8.58 -2.79
CA LYS A 212 -20.47 -9.92 -2.26
C LYS A 212 -20.76 -11.06 -3.24
N ASP A 213 -21.72 -10.86 -4.15
CA ASP A 213 -22.15 -11.81 -5.17
C ASP A 213 -22.32 -11.02 -6.47
N ILE A 214 -21.66 -11.44 -7.56
CA ILE A 214 -21.77 -10.78 -8.86
C ILE A 214 -22.88 -11.44 -9.66
N SER A 215 -23.87 -10.67 -10.12
CA SER A 215 -24.93 -11.18 -10.99
C SER A 215 -24.39 -11.55 -12.37
N PHE A 216 -25.03 -12.52 -13.04
CA PHE A 216 -24.69 -12.94 -14.40
C PHE A 216 -24.71 -11.78 -15.42
N GLU A 217 -25.64 -10.83 -15.26
CA GLU A 217 -25.72 -9.64 -16.12
C GLU A 217 -24.54 -8.68 -15.89
N GLU A 218 -24.07 -8.54 -14.64
CA GLU A 218 -22.93 -7.70 -14.27
C GLU A 218 -21.61 -8.32 -14.72
N ALA A 219 -21.46 -9.64 -14.61
CA ALA A 219 -20.31 -10.38 -15.12
C ALA A 219 -20.14 -10.20 -16.65
N LYS A 220 -21.25 -10.17 -17.39
CA LYS A 220 -21.25 -9.91 -18.85
C LYS A 220 -20.85 -8.47 -19.19
N LEU A 221 -21.30 -7.48 -18.40
CA LEU A 221 -20.88 -6.09 -18.54
C LEU A 221 -19.38 -5.92 -18.25
N TRP A 222 -18.88 -6.59 -17.22
CA TRP A 222 -17.45 -6.60 -16.89
C TRP A 222 -16.60 -7.28 -17.96
N GLN A 223 -17.09 -8.35 -18.58
CA GLN A 223 -16.40 -8.99 -19.70
C GLN A 223 -16.28 -8.06 -20.91
N ALA A 224 -17.37 -7.35 -21.25
CA ALA A 224 -17.34 -6.34 -22.32
C ALA A 224 -16.35 -5.21 -22.00
N PHE A 225 -16.33 -4.73 -20.77
CA PHE A 225 -15.38 -3.71 -20.31
C PHE A 225 -13.92 -4.19 -20.37
N LEU A 226 -13.63 -5.41 -19.90
CA LEU A 226 -12.29 -6.02 -19.94
C LEU A 226 -11.78 -6.20 -21.38
N GLN A 227 -12.67 -6.58 -22.32
CA GLN A 227 -12.34 -6.74 -23.73
C GLN A 227 -12.13 -5.41 -24.44
N GLU A 228 -13.04 -4.44 -24.27
CA GLU A 228 -12.96 -3.11 -24.89
C GLU A 228 -11.69 -2.37 -24.44
N ARG A 229 -11.33 -2.53 -23.16
CA ARG A 229 -10.16 -1.90 -22.55
C ARG A 229 -8.92 -2.80 -22.65
N SER A 230 -8.95 -3.98 -23.27
CA SER A 230 -7.81 -4.89 -23.41
C SER A 230 -6.94 -5.03 -22.14
N LEU A 231 -7.57 -5.04 -20.96
CA LEU A 231 -6.87 -4.84 -19.70
C LEU A 231 -5.86 -5.94 -19.42
N LEU A 232 -6.18 -7.20 -19.73
CA LEU A 232 -5.27 -8.33 -19.61
C LEU A 232 -4.03 -8.19 -20.50
N LEU A 233 -4.17 -7.65 -21.71
CA LEU A 233 -3.04 -7.41 -22.61
C LEU A 233 -2.17 -6.27 -22.08
N ARG A 234 -2.79 -5.21 -21.58
CA ARG A 234 -2.07 -4.07 -21.00
C ARG A 234 -1.34 -4.44 -19.71
N THR A 235 -1.91 -5.30 -18.86
CA THR A 235 -1.21 -5.82 -17.68
C THR A 235 -0.02 -6.69 -18.06
N GLU A 236 -0.14 -7.51 -19.12
CA GLU A 236 0.97 -8.36 -19.59
C GLU A 236 2.14 -7.52 -20.09
N ILE A 237 1.87 -6.60 -21.01
CA ILE A 237 2.89 -5.74 -21.62
C ILE A 237 3.62 -4.92 -20.55
N LEU A 238 2.90 -4.35 -19.58
CA LEU A 238 3.49 -3.54 -18.51
C LEU A 238 4.15 -4.37 -17.39
N SER A 239 3.95 -5.69 -17.37
CA SER A 239 4.66 -6.60 -16.46
C SER A 239 5.96 -7.14 -17.05
N GLU A 240 6.09 -7.15 -18.39
CA GLU A 240 7.25 -7.67 -19.13
C GLU A 240 8.30 -6.59 -19.46
N THR A 241 7.87 -5.36 -19.71
CA THR A 241 8.75 -4.17 -19.72
C THR A 241 9.37 -3.98 -18.35
#